data_AF-A0A353VHS5-F1
#
_entry.id   AF-A0A353VHS5-F1
#
_cell.length_a   1.000
_cell.length_b   1.000
_cell.length_c   1.000
_cell.angle_alpha   90.00
_cell.angle_beta   90.00
_cell.angle_gamma   90.00
#
_symmetry.space_group_name_H-M   'P 1'
#
loop_
_entity.id
_entity.type
_entity.pdbx_description
1 polymer ?
#
loop_
_entity_poly.entity_id
_entity_poly.type
_entity_poly.pdbx_seq_one_letter_code
_entity_poly.pdbx_strand_id
1 'polypeptide(L)'
;MMKKIIISALAGLILLAVFFILRMSNFLSIDHEDELEKTRKALNQQSFSNLIFEYAPQFEEFTGFWMRNGDKVMFYNRHSDGREIRLTKHGFFGNYTNDRPCFGLFSFHSSFLESYIPPDLRDSLLFYYSKFSEGLIESIKFCPPNADPNNSLKNKGTVQYKLNSEMLNVDIPSTCYSAHAVVFNARTSKSEFDESYIISKDSLLTPEHRYVISFWPYLGI
;
A
#
# COMPACT_ATOMS: atom_id res chain seq x y z
N MET A 1 -15.83 -50.81 -41.08
CA MET A 1 -15.88 -49.34 -41.31
C MET A 1 -16.04 -48.56 -39.99
N MET A 2 -17.03 -48.89 -39.16
CA MET A 2 -17.29 -48.25 -37.85
C MET A 2 -16.08 -48.13 -36.90
N LYS A 3 -15.28 -49.20 -36.74
CA LYS A 3 -14.09 -49.16 -35.85
C LYS A 3 -13.06 -48.10 -36.26
N LYS A 4 -12.87 -47.87 -37.57
CA LYS A 4 -11.93 -46.83 -38.06
C LYS A 4 -12.46 -45.42 -37.78
N ILE A 5 -13.77 -45.22 -37.94
CA ILE A 5 -14.43 -43.93 -37.65
C ILE A 5 -14.33 -43.60 -36.15
N ILE A 6 -14.56 -44.58 -35.28
CA ILE A 6 -14.45 -44.40 -33.82
C ILE A 6 -13.01 -44.06 -33.42
N ILE A 7 -12.01 -44.75 -33.97
CA ILE A 7 -10.59 -44.46 -33.69
C ILE A 7 -10.21 -43.06 -34.16
N SER A 8 -10.65 -42.65 -35.37
CA SER A 8 -10.40 -41.30 -35.89
C SER A 8 -11.10 -40.21 -35.06
N ALA A 9 -12.33 -40.45 -34.60
CA ALA A 9 -13.05 -39.51 -33.74
C ALA A 9 -12.37 -39.38 -32.37
N LEU A 10 -11.90 -40.49 -31.80
CA LEU A 10 -11.18 -40.49 -30.52
C LEU A 10 -9.84 -39.75 -30.62
N ALA A 11 -9.10 -39.96 -31.72
CA ALA A 11 -7.85 -39.24 -31.98
C ALA A 11 -8.07 -37.73 -32.13
N GLY A 12 -9.15 -37.32 -32.81
CA GLY A 12 -9.53 -35.91 -32.91
C GLY A 12 -9.88 -35.28 -31.56
N LEU A 13 -10.58 -36.03 -30.70
CA LEU A 13 -10.94 -35.58 -29.34
C LEU A 13 -9.71 -35.42 -28.44
N ILE A 14 -8.75 -36.34 -28.53
CA ILE A 14 -7.48 -36.26 -27.80
C ILE A 14 -6.67 -35.03 -28.24
N LEU A 15 -6.58 -34.77 -29.55
CA LEU A 15 -5.89 -33.58 -30.08
C LEU A 15 -6.53 -32.28 -29.60
N LEU A 16 -7.86 -32.22 -29.55
CA LEU A 16 -8.61 -31.08 -29.02
C LEU A 16 -8.34 -30.88 -27.53
N ALA A 17 -8.34 -31.95 -26.74
CA ALA A 17 -8.03 -31.89 -25.32
C ALA A 17 -6.58 -31.43 -25.06
N VAL A 18 -5.60 -31.94 -25.82
CA VAL A 18 -4.20 -31.52 -25.72
C VAL A 18 -4.04 -30.05 -26.11
N PHE A 19 -4.68 -29.60 -27.20
CA PHE A 19 -4.68 -28.19 -27.58
C PHE A 19 -5.28 -27.30 -26.49
N PHE A 20 -6.38 -27.74 -25.87
CA PHE A 20 -7.03 -27.00 -24.78
C PHE A 20 -6.15 -26.96 -23.53
N ILE A 21 -5.50 -28.07 -23.15
CA ILE A 21 -4.56 -28.13 -22.03
C ILE A 21 -3.35 -27.22 -22.28
N LEU A 22 -2.76 -27.26 -23.48
CA LEU A 22 -1.62 -26.40 -23.83
C LEU A 22 -2.00 -24.91 -23.84
N ARG A 23 -3.22 -24.59 -24.29
CA ARG A 23 -3.73 -23.22 -24.26
C ARG A 23 -4.01 -22.76 -22.83
N MET A 24 -4.59 -23.62 -22.00
CA MET A 24 -4.81 -23.35 -20.58
C MET A 24 -3.49 -23.23 -19.82
N SER A 25 -2.49 -24.06 -20.10
CA SER A 25 -1.17 -23.95 -19.46
C SER A 25 -0.45 -22.66 -19.86
N ASN A 26 -0.54 -22.24 -21.13
CA ASN A 26 0.01 -20.95 -21.56
C ASN A 26 -0.78 -19.75 -21.02
N PHE A 27 -2.07 -19.91 -20.74
CA PHE A 27 -2.87 -18.88 -20.06
C PHE A 27 -2.56 -18.81 -18.56
N LEU A 28 -2.13 -19.92 -17.96
CA LEU A 28 -1.75 -20.02 -16.55
C LEU A 28 -0.27 -19.69 -16.29
N SER A 29 0.60 -19.76 -17.31
CA SER A 29 1.97 -19.30 -17.22
C SER A 29 2.01 -17.78 -17.45
N ILE A 30 1.76 -17.01 -16.40
CA ILE A 30 2.21 -15.62 -16.36
C ILE A 30 3.73 -15.66 -16.55
N ASP A 31 4.23 -15.05 -17.62
CA ASP A 31 5.66 -14.85 -17.79
C ASP A 31 6.10 -13.80 -16.77
N HIS A 32 6.59 -14.28 -15.63
CA HIS A 32 6.95 -13.46 -14.49
C HIS A 32 8.04 -12.43 -14.82
N GLU A 33 8.92 -12.75 -15.78
CA GLU A 33 10.00 -11.86 -16.18
C GLU A 33 9.47 -10.70 -17.03
N ASP A 34 8.55 -10.99 -17.96
CA ASP A 34 7.86 -9.97 -18.77
C ASP A 34 7.02 -9.01 -17.92
N GLU A 35 6.26 -9.51 -16.93
CA GLU A 35 5.48 -8.67 -16.03
C GLU A 35 6.36 -7.79 -15.12
N LEU A 36 7.50 -8.31 -14.66
CA LEU A 36 8.48 -7.51 -13.92
C LEU A 36 9.09 -6.41 -14.79
N GLU A 37 9.43 -6.70 -16.05
CA GLU A 37 9.96 -5.71 -16.99
C GLU A 37 8.93 -4.59 -17.26
N LYS A 38 7.67 -4.96 -17.51
CA LYS A 38 6.56 -3.99 -17.67
C LYS A 38 6.39 -3.12 -16.43
N THR A 39 6.43 -3.71 -15.24
CA THR A 39 6.32 -3.01 -13.95
C THR A 39 7.48 -2.04 -13.75
N ARG A 40 8.73 -2.44 -14.07
CA ARG A 40 9.91 -1.55 -14.03
C ARG A 40 9.77 -0.38 -15.00
N LYS A 41 9.32 -0.65 -16.24
CA LYS A 41 9.10 0.38 -17.25
C LYS A 41 8.04 1.40 -16.80
N ALA A 42 6.92 0.92 -16.28
CA ALA A 42 5.87 1.73 -15.68
C ALA A 42 6.39 2.63 -14.55
N LEU A 43 7.13 2.05 -13.61
CA LEU A 43 7.74 2.79 -12.50
C LEU A 43 8.69 3.89 -13.00
N ASN A 44 9.51 3.60 -14.02
CA ASN A 44 10.46 4.56 -14.58
C ASN A 44 9.78 5.73 -15.32
N GLN A 45 8.59 5.52 -15.88
CA GLN A 45 7.81 6.57 -16.54
C GLN A 45 7.11 7.51 -15.55
N GLN A 46 6.91 7.12 -14.30
CA GLN A 46 6.30 7.99 -13.30
C GLN A 46 7.18 9.18 -12.96
N SER A 47 6.58 10.33 -12.69
CA SER A 47 7.26 11.47 -12.06
C SER A 47 6.81 11.61 -10.62
N PHE A 48 7.68 12.15 -9.76
CA PHE A 48 7.24 12.57 -8.45
C PHE A 48 6.41 13.84 -8.59
N SER A 49 5.25 13.88 -7.94
CA SER A 49 4.39 15.08 -7.90
C SER A 49 5.06 16.20 -7.12
N ASN A 50 5.22 17.37 -7.76
CA ASN A 50 5.76 18.59 -7.14
C ASN A 50 4.92 19.05 -5.95
N LEU A 51 3.60 18.81 -5.96
CA LEU A 51 2.69 19.14 -4.86
C LEU A 51 3.16 18.51 -3.54
N ILE A 52 3.67 17.27 -3.59
CA ILE A 52 4.15 16.58 -2.38
C ILE A 52 5.39 17.26 -1.80
N PHE A 53 6.27 17.79 -2.66
CA PHE A 53 7.44 18.56 -2.22
C PHE A 53 7.07 19.91 -1.61
N GLU A 54 6.01 20.55 -2.09
CA GLU A 54 5.48 21.78 -1.50
C GLU A 54 4.96 21.56 -0.06
N TYR A 55 4.48 20.35 0.24
CA TYR A 55 4.03 19.96 1.58
C TYR A 55 5.12 19.42 2.52
N ALA A 56 6.40 19.45 2.10
CA ALA A 56 7.49 18.88 2.89
C ALA A 56 7.56 19.40 4.35
N PRO A 57 7.44 20.72 4.63
CA PRO A 57 7.42 21.22 6.01
C PRO A 57 6.23 20.72 6.83
N GLN A 58 5.05 20.58 6.21
CA GLN A 58 3.84 20.10 6.86
C GLN A 58 4.00 18.63 7.26
N PHE A 59 4.64 17.81 6.43
CA PHE A 59 4.98 16.43 6.79
C PHE A 59 5.93 16.36 7.99
N GLU A 60 6.94 17.23 8.08
CA GLU A 60 7.83 17.28 9.25
C GLU A 60 7.08 17.61 10.54
N GLU A 61 6.22 18.63 10.50
CA GLU A 61 5.41 19.02 11.63
C GLU A 61 4.42 17.91 12.04
N PHE A 62 3.77 17.29 11.06
CA PHE A 62 2.80 16.23 11.31
C PHE A 62 3.47 14.98 11.86
N THR A 63 4.66 14.62 11.36
CA THR A 63 5.49 13.56 11.92
C THR A 63 5.87 13.88 13.36
N GLY A 64 6.22 15.14 13.64
CA GLY A 64 6.48 15.59 15.00
C GLY A 64 5.30 15.32 15.95
N PHE A 65 4.06 15.52 15.51
CA PHE A 65 2.88 15.16 16.30
C PHE A 65 2.86 13.66 16.64
N TRP A 66 3.03 12.79 15.64
CA TRP A 66 3.00 11.34 15.84
C TRP A 66 4.17 10.82 16.66
N MET A 67 5.35 11.39 16.50
CA MET A 67 6.51 11.04 17.29
C MET A 67 6.36 11.42 18.77
N ARG A 68 5.63 12.49 19.08
CA ARG A 68 5.36 12.92 20.47
C ARG A 68 4.19 12.18 21.11
N ASN A 69 3.17 11.83 20.32
CA ASN A 69 1.88 11.39 20.85
C ASN A 69 1.47 9.97 20.44
N GLY A 70 2.19 9.33 19.52
CA GLY A 70 1.85 8.03 18.96
C GLY A 70 1.70 6.94 20.02
N ASP A 71 2.60 6.91 21.02
CA ASP A 71 2.50 5.96 22.14
C ASP A 71 1.23 6.17 22.98
N LYS A 72 0.81 7.42 23.16
CA LYS A 72 -0.42 7.75 23.88
C LYS A 72 -1.66 7.31 23.10
N VAL A 73 -1.68 7.55 21.78
CA VAL A 73 -2.74 7.07 20.89
C VAL A 73 -2.79 5.53 20.92
N MET A 74 -1.63 4.87 20.81
CA MET A 74 -1.54 3.42 20.91
C MET A 74 -2.08 2.90 22.24
N PHE A 75 -1.67 3.49 23.37
CA PHE A 75 -2.12 3.09 24.70
C PHE A 75 -3.62 3.26 24.88
N TYR A 76 -4.19 4.38 24.41
CA TYR A 76 -5.63 4.63 24.45
C TYR A 76 -6.45 3.54 23.76
N ASN A 77 -5.89 2.94 22.70
CA ASN A 77 -6.52 1.86 21.94
C ASN A 77 -6.13 0.45 22.39
N ARG A 78 -5.35 0.29 23.47
CA ARG A 78 -5.04 -1.04 24.04
C ARG A 78 -6.24 -1.54 24.82
N HIS A 79 -6.85 -2.62 24.34
CA HIS A 79 -7.89 -3.36 25.05
C HIS A 79 -7.44 -4.81 25.25
N SER A 80 -7.92 -5.43 26.33
CA SER A 80 -7.59 -6.82 26.70
C SER A 80 -8.17 -7.85 25.73
N ASP A 81 -9.27 -7.51 25.07
CA ASP A 81 -10.01 -8.41 24.18
C ASP A 81 -9.93 -7.91 22.73
N GLY A 82 -9.81 -8.86 21.79
CA GLY A 82 -9.80 -8.54 20.36
C GLY A 82 -11.12 -7.91 19.93
N ARG A 83 -11.11 -6.62 19.59
CA ARG A 83 -12.28 -5.96 19.01
C ARG A 83 -12.32 -6.25 17.51
N GLU A 84 -13.37 -6.92 17.04
CA GLU A 84 -13.73 -6.88 15.62
C GLU A 84 -14.19 -5.46 15.26
N ILE A 85 -13.51 -4.85 14.30
CA ILE A 85 -13.74 -3.47 13.87
C ILE A 85 -14.59 -3.53 12.60
N ARG A 86 -15.89 -3.26 12.71
CA ARG A 86 -16.79 -3.10 11.56
C ARG A 86 -17.65 -1.85 11.76
N LEU A 87 -17.45 -0.83 10.93
CA LEU A 87 -18.04 0.48 11.19
C LEU A 87 -19.47 0.70 10.70
N THR A 88 -19.98 0.05 9.64
CA THR A 88 -21.42 0.10 9.28
C THR A 88 -21.80 -1.01 8.28
N LYS A 89 -23.11 -1.15 8.02
CA LYS A 89 -23.71 -2.17 7.15
C LYS A 89 -23.47 -1.95 5.64
N HIS A 90 -23.12 -0.74 5.17
CA HIS A 90 -23.17 -0.37 3.74
C HIS A 90 -22.07 0.61 3.21
N GLY A 91 -20.84 0.57 3.72
CA GLY A 91 -19.65 1.04 2.98
C GLY A 91 -19.31 2.54 3.01
N PHE A 92 -18.23 2.87 3.73
CA PHE A 92 -17.05 3.65 3.34
C PHE A 92 -16.08 3.51 4.54
N PHE A 93 -14.85 3.06 4.30
CA PHE A 93 -13.99 2.48 5.34
C PHE A 93 -13.33 3.54 6.23
N GLY A 94 -13.63 3.50 7.53
CA GLY A 94 -12.70 3.89 8.57
C GLY A 94 -12.27 2.63 9.30
N ASN A 95 -10.98 2.39 9.45
CA ASN A 95 -10.46 1.32 10.29
C ASN A 95 -9.15 1.79 10.93
N TYR A 96 -8.81 1.24 12.09
CA TYR A 96 -7.46 1.32 12.63
C TYR A 96 -6.96 -0.12 12.76
N THR A 97 -5.67 -0.35 12.60
CA THR A 97 -5.07 -1.66 12.90
C THR A 97 -4.07 -1.51 14.04
N ASN A 98 -4.07 -2.51 14.91
CA ASN A 98 -2.99 -2.71 15.86
C ASN A 98 -2.15 -3.88 15.35
N ASP A 99 -1.48 -3.66 14.21
CA ASP A 99 -0.49 -4.57 13.68
C ASP A 99 0.74 -4.41 14.56
N ARG A 100 0.73 -5.11 15.70
CA ARG A 100 1.78 -5.04 16.72
C ARG A 100 3.16 -4.84 16.08
N PRO A 101 4.08 -4.20 16.78
CA PRO A 101 3.90 -3.14 17.77
C PRO A 101 3.53 -1.77 17.14
N CYS A 102 2.82 -1.73 16.01
CA CYS A 102 2.47 -0.50 15.30
C CYS A 102 0.97 -0.16 15.38
N PHE A 103 0.65 1.10 15.13
CA PHE A 103 -0.69 1.63 15.00
C PHE A 103 -0.93 2.16 13.60
N GLY A 104 -2.01 1.75 12.94
CA GLY A 104 -2.45 2.28 11.66
C GLY A 104 -3.80 2.97 11.79
N LEU A 105 -3.97 4.17 11.22
CA LEU A 105 -5.24 4.92 11.14
C LEU A 105 -5.56 5.13 9.65
N PHE A 106 -6.66 4.57 9.16
CA PHE A 106 -6.96 4.50 7.72
C PHE A 106 -7.91 5.57 7.20
N SER A 107 -8.36 6.48 8.07
CA SER A 107 -9.21 7.61 7.71
C SER A 107 -9.10 8.72 8.74
N PHE A 108 -9.29 9.97 8.29
CA PHE A 108 -9.41 11.16 9.15
C PHE A 108 -10.85 11.64 9.32
N HIS A 109 -11.85 10.80 8.98
CA HIS A 109 -13.26 11.14 9.18
C HIS A 109 -13.57 11.43 10.66
N SER A 110 -14.35 12.47 10.94
CA SER A 110 -14.59 12.97 12.30
C SER A 110 -15.03 11.87 13.27
N SER A 111 -16.11 11.13 12.93
CA SER A 111 -16.64 10.01 13.73
C SER A 111 -15.60 8.95 14.08
N PHE A 112 -14.61 8.76 13.21
CA PHE A 112 -13.53 7.83 13.41
C PHE A 112 -12.48 8.38 14.38
N LEU A 113 -12.08 9.64 14.19
CA LEU A 113 -11.20 10.33 15.13
C LEU A 113 -11.81 10.36 16.54
N GLU A 114 -13.14 10.44 16.66
CA GLU A 114 -13.78 10.46 17.96
C GLU A 114 -13.60 9.19 18.78
N SER A 115 -13.55 8.06 18.07
CA SER A 115 -13.51 6.74 18.67
C SER A 115 -12.09 6.31 19.02
N TYR A 116 -11.08 6.80 18.29
CA TYR A 116 -9.73 6.21 18.32
C TYR A 116 -8.60 7.20 18.64
N ILE A 117 -8.88 8.50 18.66
CA ILE A 117 -7.91 9.52 19.08
C ILE A 117 -8.34 10.04 20.45
N PRO A 118 -7.43 10.08 21.45
CA PRO A 118 -7.71 10.70 22.74
C PRO A 118 -8.32 12.09 22.57
N PRO A 119 -9.40 12.45 23.29
CA PRO A 119 -10.08 13.73 23.11
C PRO A 119 -9.14 14.94 23.17
N ASP A 120 -8.14 14.91 24.04
CA ASP A 120 -7.16 15.97 24.21
C ASP A 120 -6.13 16.09 23.07
N LEU A 121 -6.03 15.09 22.21
CA LEU A 121 -5.16 15.07 21.04
C LEU A 121 -5.90 15.31 19.72
N ARG A 122 -7.23 15.21 19.71
CA ARG A 122 -8.05 15.25 18.49
C ARG A 122 -7.92 16.56 17.74
N ASP A 123 -8.08 17.68 18.43
CA ASP A 123 -8.00 19.01 17.81
C ASP A 123 -6.59 19.31 17.30
N SER A 124 -5.57 18.86 18.03
CA SER A 124 -4.18 18.98 17.60
C SER A 124 -3.92 18.17 16.33
N LEU A 125 -4.40 16.92 16.28
CA LEU A 125 -4.29 16.07 15.09
C LEU A 125 -4.95 16.75 13.87
N LEU A 126 -6.17 17.26 14.06
CA LEU A 126 -6.94 17.96 13.02
C LEU A 126 -6.24 19.24 12.56
N PHE A 127 -5.63 20.00 13.46
CA PHE A 127 -4.86 21.19 13.12
C PHE A 127 -3.66 20.86 12.22
N TYR A 128 -2.93 19.77 12.48
CA TYR A 128 -1.83 19.37 11.60
C TYR A 128 -2.35 18.83 10.26
N TYR A 129 -3.43 18.04 10.28
CA TYR A 129 -4.06 17.50 9.06
C TYR A 129 -4.64 18.61 8.15
N SER A 130 -5.23 19.67 8.72
CA SER A 130 -5.82 20.77 7.95
C SER A 130 -4.82 21.62 7.17
N LYS A 131 -3.51 21.38 7.36
CA LYS A 131 -2.45 22.05 6.59
C LYS A 131 -2.22 21.40 5.21
N PHE A 132 -2.80 20.24 4.96
CA PHE A 132 -2.79 19.56 3.68
C PHE A 132 -4.07 19.86 2.90
N SER A 133 -4.06 19.66 1.58
CA SER A 133 -5.32 19.58 0.81
C SER A 133 -6.21 18.48 1.38
N GLU A 134 -7.52 18.75 1.42
CA GLU A 134 -8.50 17.77 1.87
C GLU A 134 -8.35 16.46 1.09
N GLY A 135 -8.29 15.34 1.82
CA GLY A 135 -8.15 14.00 1.23
C GLY A 135 -6.76 13.64 0.74
N LEU A 136 -5.75 14.52 0.82
CA LEU A 136 -4.38 14.21 0.37
C LEU A 136 -3.76 13.03 1.11
N ILE A 137 -3.89 12.99 2.44
CA ILE A 137 -3.44 11.88 3.26
C ILE A 137 -4.64 10.97 3.53
N GLU A 138 -4.57 9.73 3.03
CA GLU A 138 -5.60 8.71 3.24
C GLU A 138 -5.46 8.06 4.61
N SER A 139 -4.23 7.65 4.92
CA SER A 139 -3.94 6.89 6.13
C SER A 139 -2.58 7.21 6.68
N ILE A 140 -2.37 6.80 7.92
CA ILE A 140 -1.08 6.84 8.58
C ILE A 140 -0.80 5.53 9.30
N LYS A 141 0.46 5.13 9.33
CA LYS A 141 1.01 4.10 10.21
C LYS A 141 2.12 4.70 11.06
N PHE A 142 2.05 4.49 12.37
CA PHE A 142 3.07 4.83 13.34
C PHE A 142 3.61 3.55 13.97
N CYS A 143 4.93 3.43 14.04
CA CYS A 143 5.60 2.39 14.82
C CYS A 143 6.57 3.04 15.81
N PRO A 144 6.56 2.65 17.09
CA PRO A 144 7.53 3.14 18.06
C PRO A 144 8.97 2.70 17.74
N PRO A 145 9.98 3.15 18.51
CA PRO A 145 11.34 2.64 18.37
C PRO A 145 11.40 1.10 18.49
N ASN A 146 12.24 0.46 17.67
CA ASN A 146 12.41 -1.01 17.57
C ASN A 146 11.16 -1.81 17.15
N ALA A 147 10.06 -1.15 16.82
CA ALA A 147 8.81 -1.82 16.48
C ALA A 147 8.69 -2.21 15.01
N ASP A 148 9.27 -1.41 14.12
CA ASP A 148 9.30 -1.65 12.69
C ASP A 148 10.60 -2.40 12.31
N PRO A 149 10.53 -3.60 11.71
CA PRO A 149 11.73 -4.31 11.24
C PRO A 149 12.49 -3.54 10.15
N ASN A 150 11.81 -2.65 9.44
CA ASN A 150 12.40 -1.80 8.41
C ASN A 150 12.90 -0.47 8.98
N ASN A 151 12.92 -0.27 10.30
CA ASN A 151 13.41 0.97 10.89
C ASN A 151 14.89 1.25 10.54
N SER A 152 15.19 2.44 10.00
CA SER A 152 16.56 2.84 9.70
C SER A 152 17.37 3.22 10.95
N LEU A 153 16.71 3.77 11.97
CA LEU A 153 17.32 4.17 13.24
C LEU A 153 16.56 3.55 14.40
N LYS A 154 17.10 2.47 14.97
CA LYS A 154 16.48 1.69 16.05
C LYS A 154 16.02 2.50 17.26
N ASN A 155 16.63 3.66 17.52
CA ASN A 155 16.30 4.57 18.63
C ASN A 155 15.17 5.58 18.32
N LYS A 156 14.69 5.66 17.08
CA LYS A 156 13.56 6.51 16.66
C LYS A 156 12.43 5.62 16.14
N GLY A 157 11.18 6.05 16.28
CA GLY A 157 10.03 5.38 15.62
C GLY A 157 10.00 5.60 14.10
N THR A 158 9.03 4.98 13.43
CA THR A 158 8.74 5.20 12.00
C THR A 158 7.32 5.75 11.84
N VAL A 159 7.14 6.60 10.83
CA VAL A 159 5.84 7.12 10.43
C VAL A 159 5.70 6.98 8.93
N GLN A 160 4.57 6.47 8.46
CA GLN A 160 4.24 6.34 7.06
C GLN A 160 2.87 6.95 6.79
N TYR A 161 2.79 7.87 5.84
CA TYR A 161 1.55 8.43 5.34
C TYR A 161 1.25 7.82 3.98
N LYS A 162 0.07 7.20 3.82
CA LYS A 162 -0.43 6.83 2.50
C LYS A 162 -1.10 8.05 1.87
N LEU A 163 -0.71 8.36 0.65
CA LEU A 163 -1.24 9.51 -0.08
C LEU A 163 -2.33 9.07 -1.04
N ASN A 164 -3.36 9.89 -1.16
CA ASN A 164 -4.34 9.80 -2.23
C ASN A 164 -3.72 10.45 -3.47
N SER A 165 -2.79 9.75 -4.09
CA SER A 165 -2.43 10.05 -5.45
C SER A 165 -3.59 9.54 -6.31
N GLU A 166 -4.37 10.45 -6.89
CA GLU A 166 -5.25 10.09 -8.01
C GLU A 166 -4.43 9.15 -8.91
N MET A 167 -4.99 7.97 -9.24
CA MET A 167 -4.47 7.12 -10.30
C MET A 167 -4.21 8.05 -11.48
N LEU A 168 -2.95 8.45 -11.68
CA LEU A 168 -2.55 9.06 -12.93
C LEU A 168 -2.97 8.01 -13.95
N ASN A 169 -3.89 8.35 -14.85
CA ASN A 169 -4.15 7.57 -16.05
C ASN A 169 -2.87 7.65 -16.86
N VAL A 170 -1.89 6.87 -16.44
CA VAL A 170 -0.78 6.50 -17.26
C VAL A 170 -1.39 5.54 -18.27
N ASP A 171 -1.12 5.75 -19.55
CA ASP A 171 -1.25 4.72 -20.57
C ASP A 171 -0.23 3.59 -20.31
N ILE A 172 -0.23 3.04 -19.11
CA ILE A 172 0.36 1.75 -18.79
C ILE A 172 -0.76 0.76 -19.12
N PRO A 173 -0.49 -0.33 -19.87
CA PRO A 173 -1.49 -1.38 -20.03
C PRO A 173 -2.04 -1.73 -18.65
N SER A 174 -3.36 -1.86 -18.52
CA SER A 174 -4.19 -1.97 -17.29
C SER A 174 -3.78 -3.08 -16.30
N THR A 175 -2.52 -3.12 -15.89
CA THR A 175 -1.81 -4.29 -15.38
C THR A 175 -0.94 -3.96 -14.17
N CYS A 176 -0.97 -2.74 -13.65
CA CYS A 176 -0.21 -2.36 -12.45
C CYS A 176 -1.04 -1.47 -11.53
N TYR A 177 -0.87 -1.67 -10.22
CA TYR A 177 -1.32 -0.73 -9.21
C TYR A 177 -0.16 0.16 -8.78
N SER A 178 -0.45 1.42 -8.45
CA SER A 178 0.49 2.35 -7.83
C SER A 178 0.05 2.71 -6.41
N ALA A 179 1.02 2.87 -5.51
CA ALA A 179 0.84 3.52 -4.23
C ALA A 179 1.89 4.60 -4.02
N HIS A 180 1.46 5.66 -3.36
CA HIS A 180 2.28 6.81 -3.04
C HIS A 180 2.31 6.99 -1.53
N ALA A 181 3.50 7.21 -0.96
CA ALA A 181 3.67 7.36 0.47
C ALA A 181 4.78 8.34 0.85
N VAL A 182 4.60 9.04 1.97
CA VAL A 182 5.71 9.72 2.66
C VAL A 182 6.13 8.88 3.84
N VAL A 183 7.42 8.56 3.94
CA VAL A 183 7.97 7.73 5.02
C VAL A 183 9.04 8.49 5.81
N PHE A 184 8.96 8.38 7.12
CA PHE A 184 9.93 8.86 8.10
C PHE A 184 10.66 7.68 8.72
N ASN A 185 12.00 7.73 8.68
CA ASN A 185 12.89 6.80 9.38
C ASN A 185 12.63 5.29 9.10
N ALA A 186 12.02 4.96 7.96
CA ALA A 186 11.92 3.61 7.46
C ALA A 186 12.92 3.41 6.32
N ARG A 187 13.57 2.24 6.29
CA ARG A 187 14.30 1.75 5.13
C ARG A 187 13.27 1.62 4.01
N THR A 188 13.37 2.52 3.04
CA THR A 188 12.89 2.24 1.70
C THR A 188 13.85 1.20 1.17
N SER A 189 13.51 -0.07 1.37
CA SER A 189 14.33 -1.11 0.77
C SER A 189 14.35 -0.82 -0.73
N LYS A 190 15.55 -0.62 -1.29
CA LYS A 190 15.82 -1.01 -2.68
C LYS A 190 15.64 -2.52 -2.71
N SER A 191 14.40 -2.95 -2.62
CA SER A 191 14.05 -4.35 -2.67
C SER A 191 13.26 -4.51 -3.94
N GLU A 192 13.96 -4.97 -4.96
CA GLU A 192 13.40 -6.06 -5.74
C GLU A 192 13.20 -7.22 -4.73
N PHE A 193 12.10 -7.20 -3.95
CA PHE A 193 11.72 -8.34 -3.15
C PHE A 193 11.11 -9.33 -4.16
N ASP A 194 11.90 -10.37 -4.47
CA ASP A 194 11.52 -11.46 -5.37
C ASP A 194 10.20 -12.15 -4.98
N GLU A 195 9.76 -12.02 -3.73
CA GLU A 195 8.58 -12.72 -3.23
C GLU A 195 7.27 -11.91 -3.34
N SER A 196 7.31 -10.60 -3.63
CA SER A 196 6.11 -9.76 -3.64
C SER A 196 5.85 -8.95 -4.91
N TYR A 197 6.71 -9.03 -5.94
CA TYR A 197 6.59 -8.27 -7.20
C TYR A 197 6.39 -6.74 -7.03
N ILE A 198 6.66 -6.19 -5.85
CA ILE A 198 6.53 -4.76 -5.56
C ILE A 198 7.86 -4.09 -5.90
N ILE A 199 7.85 -3.18 -6.87
CA ILE A 199 9.01 -2.38 -7.26
C ILE A 199 8.76 -0.95 -6.81
N SER A 200 9.73 -0.34 -6.13
CA SER A 200 9.58 1.02 -5.61
C SER A 200 10.75 1.91 -6.03
N LYS A 201 10.47 3.21 -6.14
CA LYS A 201 11.48 4.25 -6.19
C LYS A 201 11.15 5.33 -5.17
N ASP A 202 12.19 6.04 -4.71
CA ASP A 202 12.02 7.12 -3.75
C ASP A 202 12.82 8.37 -4.14
N SER A 203 12.41 9.49 -3.57
CA SER A 203 13.13 10.75 -3.58
C SER A 203 13.25 11.28 -2.15
N LEU A 204 14.34 11.98 -1.87
CA LEU A 204 14.47 12.74 -0.63
C LEU A 204 13.43 13.87 -0.63
N LEU A 205 12.54 13.89 0.36
CA LEU A 205 11.58 14.97 0.58
C LEU A 205 12.16 16.00 1.54
N THR A 206 12.69 15.52 2.67
CA THR A 206 13.51 16.28 3.63
C THR A 206 14.64 15.38 4.13
N PRO A 207 15.63 15.85 4.91
CA PRO A 207 16.70 14.99 5.43
C PRO A 207 16.21 13.74 6.17
N GLU A 208 15.02 13.78 6.77
CA GLU A 208 14.44 12.66 7.52
C GLU A 208 13.24 11.98 6.83
N HIS A 209 12.74 12.53 5.71
CA HIS A 209 11.57 12.00 4.98
C HIS A 209 11.90 11.61 3.54
N ARG A 210 11.29 10.52 3.08
CA ARG A 210 11.32 10.08 1.68
C ARG A 210 9.90 10.12 1.11
N TYR A 211 9.77 10.55 -0.14
CA TYR A 211 8.57 10.34 -0.94
C TYR A 211 8.78 9.07 -1.79
N VAL A 212 7.93 8.07 -1.60
CA VAL A 212 8.01 6.74 -2.21
C VAL A 212 6.85 6.55 -3.19
N ILE A 213 7.18 5.98 -4.35
CA ILE A 213 6.23 5.46 -5.32
C ILE A 213 6.50 3.97 -5.46
N SER A 214 5.46 3.16 -5.23
CA SER A 214 5.51 1.70 -5.31
C SER A 214 4.55 1.20 -6.37
N PHE A 215 4.98 0.21 -7.15
CA PHE A 215 4.21 -0.45 -8.20
C PHE A 215 4.15 -1.95 -7.93
N TRP A 216 3.03 -2.58 -8.22
CA TRP A 216 2.92 -4.05 -8.27
C TRP A 216 2.00 -4.48 -9.41
N PRO A 217 2.27 -5.63 -10.04
CA PRO A 217 1.46 -6.13 -11.14
C PRO A 217 0.05 -6.54 -10.67
N TYR A 218 -0.95 -6.32 -11.53
CA TYR A 218 -2.30 -6.83 -11.40
C TYR A 218 -2.33 -8.28 -11.86
N LEU A 219 -2.36 -9.21 -10.92
CA LEU A 219 -2.33 -10.65 -11.22
C LEU A 219 -3.72 -11.25 -11.52
N GLY A 220 -4.79 -10.44 -11.58
CA GLY A 220 -6.11 -10.85 -12.06
C GLY A 220 -6.84 -11.94 -11.26
N ILE A 221 -6.56 -12.06 -9.96
CA ILE A 221 -7.19 -13.05 -9.06
C ILE A 221 -8.53 -12.54 -8.52
#